data_AF-A0A1I7KF90-F1
#
_entry.id   AF-A0A1I7KF90-F1
#
_cell.length_a   1.000
_cell.length_b   1.000
_cell.length_c   1.000
_cell.angle_alpha   90.00
_cell.angle_beta   90.00
_cell.angle_gamma   90.00
#
_symmetry.space_group_name_H-M   'P 1'
#
loop_
_entity.id
_entity.type
_entity.pdbx_description
1 polymer ?
#
loop_
_entity_poly.entity_id
_entity_poly.type
_entity_poly.pdbx_seq_one_letter_code
_entity_poly.pdbx_strand_id
1 'polypeptide(L)'
;MGSELLAQYLFENNIETEMINGTSKMDNSHHVWLCTKDEITIDITADQFNGQEGMPSNIEPIIVGNEAPIHKIFSYERIIEKPICLMHPIYQDVDWTNVRECKLCEAYHILLDKYL
;
A
#
# COMPACT_ATOMS: atom_id res chain seq x y z
N MET A 1 -1.03 -6.65 -9.16
CA MET A 1 -1.78 -5.95 -8.09
C MET A 1 -1.05 -4.65 -7.76
N GLY A 2 -1.71 -3.64 -7.20
CA GLY A 2 -1.14 -2.28 -7.04
C GLY A 2 -0.02 -2.22 -6.03
N SER A 3 -0.16 -2.98 -4.95
CA SER A 3 0.86 -3.12 -3.91
C SER A 3 2.11 -3.85 -4.43
N GLU A 4 1.98 -4.79 -5.38
CA GLU A 4 3.14 -5.46 -6.01
C GLU A 4 3.95 -4.50 -6.90
N LEU A 5 3.26 -3.68 -7.70
CA LEU A 5 3.92 -2.65 -8.52
C LEU A 5 4.58 -1.59 -7.63
N LEU A 6 3.93 -1.17 -6.55
CA LEU A 6 4.54 -0.24 -5.60
C LEU A 6 5.77 -0.83 -4.92
N ALA A 7 5.69 -2.08 -4.47
CA ALA A 7 6.81 -2.73 -3.80
C ALA A 7 8.02 -2.87 -4.73
N GLN A 8 7.79 -3.21 -6.00
CA GLN A 8 8.83 -3.27 -7.00
C GLN A 8 9.45 -1.87 -7.25
N TYR A 9 8.63 -0.83 -7.38
CA TYR A 9 9.11 0.54 -7.59
C TYR A 9 9.93 1.04 -6.41
N LEU A 10 9.49 0.76 -5.18
CA LEU A 10 10.24 1.08 -3.96
C LEU A 10 11.55 0.30 -3.90
N PHE A 11 11.53 -0.98 -4.23
CA PHE A 11 12.72 -1.83 -4.26
C PHE A 11 13.77 -1.33 -5.26
N GLU A 12 13.36 -0.94 -6.47
CA GLU A 12 14.23 -0.32 -7.48
C GLU A 12 14.88 0.99 -6.98
N ASN A 13 14.24 1.66 -6.03
CA ASN A 13 14.73 2.85 -5.35
C ASN A 13 15.40 2.55 -3.99
N ASN A 14 15.82 1.30 -3.75
CA ASN A 14 16.50 0.82 -2.54
C ASN A 14 15.66 0.88 -1.25
N ILE A 15 14.33 0.85 -1.38
CA ILE A 15 13.40 0.82 -0.25
C ILE A 15 12.78 -0.57 -0.19
N GLU A 16 13.21 -1.36 0.79
CA GLU A 16 12.64 -2.68 1.03
C GLU A 16 11.30 -2.59 1.78
N THR A 17 10.31 -3.32 1.27
CA THR A 17 8.99 -3.44 1.91
C THR A 17 8.58 -4.90 2.06
N GLU A 18 7.71 -5.17 3.02
CA GLU A 18 6.94 -6.40 3.15
C GLU A 18 5.48 -6.13 2.75
N MET A 19 4.80 -7.12 2.21
CA MET A 19 3.35 -7.06 1.97
C MET A 19 2.64 -7.59 3.21
N ILE A 20 1.68 -6.84 3.72
CA ILE A 20 0.79 -7.27 4.78
C ILE A 20 -0.56 -7.59 4.16
N ASN A 21 -0.96 -8.86 4.22
CA ASN A 21 -2.29 -9.32 3.85
C ASN A 21 -3.13 -9.45 5.13
N GLY A 22 -3.98 -8.46 5.38
CA GLY A 22 -4.86 -8.40 6.55
C GLY A 22 -6.26 -8.92 6.25
N THR A 23 -6.83 -9.64 7.20
CA THR A 23 -8.20 -10.17 7.14
C THR A 23 -9.13 -9.39 8.06
N SER A 24 -10.31 -9.02 7.56
CA SER A 24 -11.40 -8.40 8.31
C SER A 24 -12.19 -9.44 9.09
N LYS A 25 -12.47 -9.17 10.37
CA LYS A 25 -13.34 -10.05 11.20
C LYS A 25 -14.82 -9.97 10.78
N MET A 26 -15.24 -8.89 10.12
CA MET A 26 -16.65 -8.63 9.84
C MET A 26 -17.19 -9.55 8.76
N ASP A 27 -16.38 -9.80 7.73
CA ASP A 27 -16.80 -10.45 6.49
C ASP A 27 -15.73 -11.38 5.89
N ASN A 28 -14.58 -11.55 6.56
CA ASN A 28 -13.40 -12.26 6.06
C ASN A 28 -12.85 -11.68 4.74
N SER A 29 -13.14 -10.42 4.44
CA SER A 29 -12.49 -9.73 3.33
C SER A 29 -11.01 -9.52 3.61
N HIS A 30 -10.21 -9.44 2.55
CA HIS A 30 -8.77 -9.23 2.62
C HIS A 30 -8.40 -7.84 2.10
N HIS A 31 -7.36 -7.27 2.68
CA HIS A 31 -6.76 -6.04 2.23
C HIS A 31 -5.24 -6.12 2.31
N VAL A 32 -4.56 -5.56 1.30
CA VAL A 32 -3.11 -5.67 1.15
C VAL A 32 -2.46 -4.31 1.07
N TRP A 33 -1.54 -4.05 1.99
CA TRP A 33 -0.71 -2.84 2.02
C TRP A 33 0.77 -3.20 2.18
N LEU A 34 1.64 -2.21 2.04
CA LEU A 34 3.08 -2.39 2.25
C LEU A 34 3.51 -1.83 3.60
N CYS A 35 4.57 -2.43 4.14
CA CYS A 35 5.24 -1.95 5.34
C CYS A 35 6.75 -1.92 5.10
N THR A 36 7.43 -0.83 5.45
CA THR A 36 8.90 -0.79 5.43
C THR A 36 9.48 -1.48 6.68
N LYS A 37 10.80 -1.70 6.69
CA LYS A 37 11.53 -2.18 7.88
C LYS A 37 11.40 -1.24 9.09
N ASP A 38 11.17 0.05 8.84
CA ASP A 38 10.98 1.09 9.87
C ASP A 38 9.50 1.23 10.29
N GLU A 39 8.68 0.22 10.03
CA GLU A 39 7.26 0.15 10.38
C GLU A 39 6.40 1.26 9.72
N ILE A 40 6.84 1.77 8.56
CA ILE A 40 6.08 2.76 7.78
C ILE A 40 5.08 2.01 6.90
N THR A 41 3.79 2.22 7.17
CA THR A 41 2.67 1.76 6.35
C THR A 41 2.59 2.58 5.07
N ILE A 42 2.41 1.90 3.94
CA ILE A 42 2.18 2.51 2.63
C ILE A 42 0.97 1.82 1.97
N ASP A 43 -0.10 2.57 1.74
CA ASP A 43 -1.33 2.06 1.13
C ASP A 43 -1.94 3.08 0.15
N ILE A 44 -2.03 2.68 -1.11
CA ILE A 44 -2.56 3.50 -2.22
C ILE A 44 -3.96 3.07 -2.65
N THR A 45 -4.54 2.09 -1.96
CA THR A 45 -5.81 1.44 -2.32
C THR A 45 -6.84 1.47 -1.20
N ALA A 46 -6.48 1.98 -0.02
CA ALA A 46 -7.38 2.10 1.15
C ALA A 46 -8.72 2.79 0.82
N ASP A 47 -8.71 3.77 -0.07
CA ASP A 47 -9.88 4.54 -0.47
C ASP A 47 -10.92 3.73 -1.26
N GLN A 48 -10.60 2.51 -1.71
CA GLN A 48 -11.59 1.59 -2.29
C GLN A 48 -12.72 1.23 -1.32
N PHE A 49 -12.48 1.41 -0.02
CA PHE A 49 -13.45 1.16 1.05
C PHE A 49 -14.32 2.38 1.39
N ASN A 50 -14.11 3.53 0.74
CA ASN A 50 -14.94 4.71 0.97
C ASN A 50 -16.41 4.44 0.60
N GLY A 51 -17.32 4.77 1.53
CA GLY A 51 -18.76 4.58 1.37
C GLY A 51 -19.26 3.16 1.68
N GLN A 52 -18.38 2.24 2.08
CA GLN A 52 -18.78 0.91 2.53
C GLN A 52 -19.24 0.95 4.00
N GLU A 53 -20.27 0.17 4.32
CA GLU A 53 -20.79 0.05 5.68
C GLU A 53 -19.73 -0.60 6.60
N GLY A 54 -19.56 -0.05 7.80
CA GLY A 54 -18.55 -0.53 8.76
C GLY A 54 -17.12 -0.04 8.50
N MET A 55 -16.89 0.70 7.42
CA MET A 55 -15.58 1.30 7.11
C MET A 55 -15.49 2.77 7.58
N PRO A 56 -14.28 3.31 7.85
CA PRO A 56 -14.11 4.71 8.20
C PRO A 56 -14.63 5.64 7.10
N SER A 57 -15.20 6.77 7.49
CA SER A 57 -15.57 7.83 6.54
C SER A 57 -14.32 8.60 6.09
N ASN A 58 -14.21 8.91 4.79
CA ASN A 58 -13.15 9.74 4.20
C ASN A 58 -11.74 9.15 4.38
N ILE A 59 -11.56 7.89 3.99
CA ILE A 59 -10.26 7.24 3.90
C ILE A 59 -9.42 7.99 2.86
N GLU A 60 -8.19 8.36 3.25
CA GLU A 60 -7.26 9.07 2.37
C GLU A 60 -6.91 8.20 1.14
N PRO A 61 -6.82 8.80 -0.06
CA PRO A 61 -6.45 8.06 -1.28
C PRO A 61 -5.07 7.40 -1.24
N ILE A 62 -4.18 7.94 -0.40
CA ILE A 62 -2.80 7.50 -0.19
C ILE A 62 -2.50 7.67 1.29
N ILE A 63 -2.03 6.60 1.93
CA ILE A 63 -1.63 6.58 3.33
C ILE A 63 -0.14 6.24 3.36
N VAL A 64 0.69 7.12 3.92
CA VAL A 64 2.11 6.89 4.18
C VAL A 64 2.41 7.32 5.61
N GLY A 65 2.89 6.39 6.44
CA GLY A 65 3.21 6.67 7.85
C GLY A 65 2.69 5.59 8.79
N ASN A 66 2.06 5.99 9.88
CA ASN A 66 1.49 5.05 10.86
C ASN A 66 0.23 4.36 10.30
N GLU A 67 -0.11 3.20 10.87
CA GLU A 67 -1.37 2.52 10.55
C GLU A 67 -2.59 3.43 10.79
N ALA A 68 -3.33 3.71 9.71
CA ALA A 68 -4.65 4.32 9.75
C ALA A 68 -5.75 3.37 10.30
N PRO A 69 -6.92 3.90 10.71
CA PRO A 69 -8.02 3.09 11.27
C PRO A 69 -8.48 1.92 10.38
N ILE A 70 -8.40 2.06 9.05
CA ILE A 70 -8.74 0.99 8.11
C ILE A 70 -7.90 -0.28 8.34
N HIS A 71 -6.59 -0.15 8.60
CA HIS A 71 -5.72 -1.31 8.85
C HIS A 71 -6.08 -2.08 10.12
N LYS A 72 -6.69 -1.40 11.10
CA LYS A 72 -7.17 -2.03 12.34
C LYS A 72 -8.42 -2.88 12.11
N ILE A 73 -9.19 -2.60 11.05
CA ILE A 73 -10.34 -3.44 10.66
C ILE A 73 -9.82 -4.78 10.12
N PHE A 74 -8.71 -4.75 9.38
CA PHE A 74 -8.03 -5.91 8.80
C PHE A 74 -6.99 -6.53 9.75
N SER A 75 -7.27 -6.58 11.05
CA SER A 75 -6.35 -7.11 12.06
C SER A 75 -6.73 -8.48 12.63
N TYR A 76 -7.74 -9.15 12.08
CA TYR A 76 -8.17 -10.48 12.58
C TYR A 76 -7.06 -11.52 12.37
N GLU A 77 -6.48 -11.50 11.18
CA GLU A 77 -5.30 -12.24 10.80
C GLU A 77 -4.44 -11.35 9.92
N ARG A 78 -3.12 -11.44 10.04
CA ARG A 78 -2.17 -10.73 9.18
C ARG A 78 -1.07 -11.69 8.76
N ILE A 79 -0.96 -11.89 7.46
CA ILE A 79 0.10 -12.69 6.85
C ILE A 79 1.11 -11.72 6.25
N ILE A 80 2.37 -11.87 6.65
CA ILE A 80 3.49 -11.09 6.10
C ILE A 80 4.09 -11.89 4.95
N GLU A 81 4.10 -11.28 3.77
CA GLU A 81 4.61 -11.88 2.55
C GLU A 81 5.75 -11.02 1.99
N LYS A 82 6.74 -11.67 1.39
CA LYS A 82 7.74 -10.94 0.60
C LYS A 82 7.09 -10.50 -0.71
N PRO A 83 7.27 -9.24 -1.13
CA PRO A 83 6.79 -8.81 -2.42
C PRO A 83 7.38 -9.67 -3.52
N ILE A 84 6.57 -9.99 -4.53
CA ILE A 84 7.06 -10.66 -5.73
C ILE A 84 7.92 -9.64 -6.48
N CYS A 85 9.24 -9.82 -6.44
CA CYS A 85 10.15 -9.02 -7.25
C CYS A 85 9.98 -9.42 -8.71
N LEU A 86 9.46 -8.50 -9.53
CA LEU A 86 9.39 -8.69 -10.97
C LEU A 86 10.81 -8.52 -11.52
N MET A 87 11.29 -9.50 -12.29
CA MET A 87 12.66 -9.49 -12.84
C MET A 87 12.92 -8.37 -13.86
N HIS A 88 11.91 -7.56 -14.21
CA HIS A 88 12.01 -6.47 -15.18
C HIS A 88 11.67 -5.13 -14.52
N PRO A 89 12.45 -4.06 -14.80
CA PRO A 89 12.16 -2.73 -14.28
C PRO A 89 10.79 -2.27 -14.73
N ILE A 90 9.90 -1.97 -13.79
CA ILE A 90 8.54 -1.48 -14.13
C ILE A 90 8.53 0.00 -14.46
N TYR A 91 9.58 0.75 -14.08
CA TYR A 91 9.63 2.21 -14.30
C TYR A 91 9.65 2.61 -15.78
N GLN A 92 10.07 1.72 -16.68
CA GLN A 92 10.17 2.03 -18.11
C GLN A 92 8.82 2.04 -18.83
N ASP A 93 7.76 1.51 -18.20
CA ASP A 93 6.43 1.35 -18.78
C ASP A 93 5.32 2.14 -18.03
N VAL A 94 5.71 3.12 -17.21
CA VAL A 94 4.75 3.94 -16.43
C VAL A 94 3.96 4.87 -17.36
N ASP A 95 2.66 4.61 -17.47
CA ASP A 95 1.65 5.49 -18.05
C ASP A 95 1.22 6.53 -17.00
N TRP A 96 1.78 7.73 -17.13
CA TRP A 96 1.46 8.88 -16.27
C TRP A 96 0.01 9.37 -16.35
N THR A 97 -0.81 8.81 -17.24
CA THR A 97 -2.26 9.07 -17.27
C THR A 97 -3.06 8.05 -16.45
N ASN A 98 -2.43 6.97 -16.00
CA ASN A 98 -3.02 5.97 -15.14
C ASN A 98 -3.06 6.48 -13.69
N VAL A 99 -4.27 6.70 -13.17
CA VAL A 99 -4.53 7.17 -11.79
C VAL A 99 -3.78 6.34 -10.75
N ARG A 100 -3.68 5.03 -10.95
CA ARG A 100 -2.98 4.15 -10.01
C ARG A 100 -1.49 4.46 -9.96
N GLU A 101 -0.89 4.71 -11.11
CA GLU A 101 0.54 4.96 -11.22
C GLU A 101 0.89 6.37 -10.72
N CYS A 102 0.00 7.35 -10.89
CA CYS A 102 0.13 8.64 -10.22
C CYS A 102 0.18 8.48 -8.68
N LYS A 103 -0.70 7.64 -8.11
CA LYS A 103 -0.67 7.36 -6.66
C LYS A 103 0.63 6.69 -6.21
N LEU A 104 1.25 5.84 -7.05
CA LEU A 104 2.56 5.25 -6.75
C LEU A 104 3.62 6.34 -6.57
N CYS A 105 3.70 7.26 -7.52
CA CYS A 105 4.68 8.34 -7.48
C CYS A 105 4.43 9.30 -6.32
N GLU A 106 3.17 9.64 -6.03
CA GLU A 106 2.84 10.48 -4.90
C GLU A 106 3.19 9.82 -3.56
N ALA A 107 2.87 8.52 -3.39
CA ALA A 107 3.27 7.77 -2.19
C ALA A 107 4.79 7.75 -2.00
N TYR A 108 5.55 7.56 -3.09
CA TYR A 108 7.01 7.61 -3.06
C TYR A 108 7.55 8.99 -2.68
N HIS A 109 7.00 10.07 -3.23
CA HIS A 109 7.40 11.43 -2.86
C HIS A 109 7.09 11.75 -1.39
N ILE A 110 5.92 11.33 -0.88
CA ILE A 110 5.59 11.48 0.54
C ILE A 110 6.59 10.72 1.42
N LEU A 111 6.98 9.52 1.00
CA LEU A 111 7.96 8.70 1.71
C LEU A 111 9.33 9.36 1.74
N LEU A 112 9.82 9.86 0.60
CA LEU A 112 11.08 10.59 0.50
C LEU A 112 11.10 11.88 1.33
N ASP A 113 10.02 12.67 1.29
CA ASP A 113 10.00 13.99 1.92
C ASP A 113 9.89 13.94 3.45
N LYS A 114 9.30 12.86 3.99
CA LYS A 114 8.92 12.79 5.41
C LYS A 114 9.64 11.72 6.22
N TYR A 115 10.17 10.70 5.58
CA TYR A 115 10.62 9.49 6.28
C TYR A 115 12.02 9.00 5.88
N LEU A 116 12.62 9.54 4.81
CA LEU A 116 13.97 9.20 4.34
C LEU A 116 14.86 10.45 4.27
#